data_AF-A0A7S1E3F8-F1
#
_entry.id   AF-A0A7S1E3F8-F1
#
_cell.length_a   1.000
_cell.length_b   1.000
_cell.length_c   1.000
_cell.angle_alpha   90.00
_cell.angle_beta   90.00
_cell.angle_gamma   90.00
#
_symmetry.space_group_name_H-M   'P 1'
#
loop_
_entity.id
_entity.type
_entity.pdbx_description
1 polymer ?
#
loop_
_entity_poly.entity_id
_entity_poly.type
_entity_poly.pdbx_seq_one_letter_code
_entity_poly.pdbx_strand_id
1 'polypeptide(L)'
;DFSGNGKDNKIDKLYLLKVDVQGFEPVVFSGLTRSIEKHKIDFLVLEYWPKGIDFMMDAEEKCVKPVQILQTLIENGYELYATQLVSHPRAPEAARDVLRKTNRGEANRIIFSDLMEHCKFFYKIEEIAPPDDYKMGYWTDFLAVSPEARFPQNPKTPMRSLMRKN
;
A
#
# COMPACT_ATOMS: atom_id res chain seq x y z
N ASP A 1 30.29 33.93 -5.22
CA ASP A 1 29.58 34.10 -6.49
C ASP A 1 29.37 32.73 -7.12
N PHE A 2 28.17 32.18 -6.93
CA PHE A 2 27.67 30.97 -7.60
C PHE A 2 26.25 31.32 -8.06
N SER A 3 26.14 32.34 -8.91
CA SER A 3 24.92 32.64 -9.66
C SER A 3 24.73 31.61 -10.78
N GLY A 4 24.39 30.39 -10.40
CA GLY A 4 23.85 29.40 -11.33
C GLY A 4 22.36 29.68 -11.54
N ASN A 5 21.97 30.00 -12.77
CA ASN A 5 20.58 29.96 -13.22
C ASN A 5 20.02 28.54 -13.04
N GLY A 6 19.56 28.22 -11.83
CA GLY A 6 18.84 26.99 -11.55
C GLY A 6 17.47 27.09 -12.18
N LYS A 7 17.30 26.56 -13.41
CA LYS A 7 15.97 26.18 -13.85
C LYS A 7 15.41 25.26 -12.76
N ASP A 8 14.30 25.66 -12.16
CA ASP A 8 13.48 24.82 -11.30
C ASP A 8 13.15 23.54 -12.08
N ASN A 9 13.97 22.51 -11.92
CA ASN A 9 13.71 21.19 -12.49
C ASN A 9 12.59 20.55 -11.68
N LYS A 10 11.37 21.08 -11.85
CA LYS A 10 10.17 20.50 -11.29
C LYS A 10 9.97 19.14 -11.93
N ILE A 11 9.81 18.13 -11.08
CA ILE A 11 9.37 16.82 -11.54
C ILE A 11 7.90 16.95 -11.92
N ASP A 12 7.63 16.89 -13.22
CA ASP A 12 6.27 16.98 -13.76
C ASP A 12 5.54 15.64 -13.66
N LYS A 13 6.26 14.53 -13.87
CA LYS A 13 5.71 13.18 -13.83
C LYS A 13 6.74 12.18 -13.30
N LEU A 14 6.28 11.24 -12.47
CA LEU A 14 7.01 10.09 -11.96
C LEU A 14 6.36 8.82 -12.50
N TYR A 15 7.16 7.96 -13.11
CA TYR A 15 6.68 6.66 -13.59
C TYR A 15 6.31 5.74 -12.41
N LEU A 16 7.18 5.63 -11.42
CA LEU A 16 7.00 4.74 -10.28
C LEU A 16 7.47 5.41 -8.99
N LEU A 17 6.69 5.24 -7.93
CA LEU A 17 7.08 5.54 -6.55
C LEU A 17 6.90 4.29 -5.70
N LYS A 18 7.92 3.90 -4.94
CA LYS A 18 7.79 2.91 -3.86
C LYS A 18 7.83 3.63 -2.51
N VAL A 19 6.89 3.34 -1.62
CA VAL A 19 6.84 3.84 -0.24
C VAL A 19 6.92 2.64 0.72
N ASP A 20 7.97 2.61 1.52
CA ASP A 20 8.26 1.57 2.52
C ASP A 20 9.06 2.28 3.60
N VAL A 21 8.34 2.80 4.61
CA VAL A 21 8.90 3.69 5.63
C VAL A 21 8.54 3.24 7.04
N GLN A 22 8.26 1.94 7.19
CA GLN A 22 8.18 1.25 8.47
C GLN A 22 7.14 1.87 9.42
N GLY A 23 5.96 2.24 8.91
CA GLY A 23 4.84 2.79 9.70
C GLY A 23 4.66 4.31 9.55
N PHE A 24 5.63 5.03 9.00
CA PHE A 24 5.52 6.48 8.76
C PHE A 24 4.80 6.84 7.45
N GLU A 25 4.12 5.89 6.81
CA GLU A 25 3.42 6.09 5.54
C GLU A 25 2.47 7.30 5.59
N PRO A 26 1.67 7.54 6.66
CA PRO A 26 0.79 8.72 6.70
C PRO A 26 1.53 10.06 6.56
N VAL A 27 2.74 10.17 7.10
CA VAL A 27 3.55 11.40 6.99
C VAL A 27 4.00 11.60 5.55
N VAL A 28 4.47 10.53 4.90
CA VAL A 28 4.85 10.56 3.48
C VAL A 28 3.64 10.96 2.62
N PHE A 29 2.48 10.34 2.84
CA PHE A 29 1.27 10.63 2.08
C PHE A 29 0.75 12.06 2.28
N SER A 30 0.94 12.65 3.47
CA SER A 30 0.64 14.07 3.69
C SER A 30 1.51 15.01 2.85
N GLY A 31 2.77 14.63 2.60
CA GLY A 31 3.66 15.36 1.69
C GLY A 31 3.37 15.09 0.21
N LEU A 32 2.72 13.96 -0.10
CA LEU A 32 2.38 13.55 -1.47
C LEU A 32 1.02 14.05 -1.95
N THR A 33 0.19 14.66 -1.10
CA THR A 33 -1.20 15.07 -1.42
C THR A 33 -1.32 15.73 -2.79
N ARG A 34 -0.54 16.78 -3.06
CA ARG A 34 -0.59 17.49 -4.35
C ARG A 34 -0.13 16.65 -5.54
N SER A 35 0.80 15.72 -5.33
CA SER A 35 1.26 14.81 -6.38
C SER A 35 0.23 13.75 -6.70
N ILE A 36 -0.52 13.27 -5.71
CA ILE A 36 -1.64 12.33 -5.87
C ILE A 36 -2.81 13.02 -6.58
N GLU A 37 -3.25 14.19 -6.11
CA GLU A 37 -4.35 14.98 -6.70
C GLU A 37 -4.10 15.36 -8.17
N LYS A 38 -2.84 15.62 -8.53
CA LYS A 38 -2.45 15.97 -9.90
C LYS A 38 -2.01 14.76 -10.72
N HIS A 39 -2.26 13.55 -10.23
CA HIS A 39 -1.86 12.30 -10.87
C HIS A 39 -0.41 12.28 -11.34
N LYS A 40 0.51 12.89 -10.59
CA LYS A 40 1.92 12.98 -10.99
C LYS A 40 2.64 11.64 -10.97
N ILE A 41 2.08 10.62 -10.33
CA ILE A 41 2.69 9.31 -10.13
C ILE A 41 1.84 8.28 -10.89
N ASP A 42 2.40 7.64 -11.93
CA ASP A 42 1.66 6.64 -12.71
C ASP A 42 1.41 5.36 -11.90
N PHE A 43 2.45 4.88 -11.22
CA PHE A 43 2.40 3.69 -10.38
C PHE A 43 2.94 4.01 -8.99
N LEU A 44 2.17 3.70 -7.95
CA LEU A 44 2.61 3.83 -6.56
C LEU A 44 2.53 2.45 -5.91
N VAL A 45 3.64 1.97 -5.37
CA VAL A 45 3.71 0.76 -4.56
C VAL A 45 3.89 1.17 -3.11
N LEU A 46 2.98 0.78 -2.22
CA LEU A 46 3.15 1.01 -0.78
C LEU A 46 3.14 -0.30 0.00
N GLU A 47 4.02 -0.40 0.99
CA GLU A 47 3.87 -1.40 2.06
C GLU A 47 2.73 -0.96 2.97
N TYR A 48 1.70 -1.80 3.08
CA TYR A 48 0.56 -1.59 3.96
C TYR A 48 0.65 -2.49 5.17
N TRP A 49 1.16 -1.90 6.25
CA TRP A 49 1.31 -2.55 7.55
C TRP A 49 0.49 -1.80 8.62
N PRO A 50 -0.81 -2.12 8.77
CA PRO A 50 -1.73 -1.31 9.60
C PRO A 50 -1.29 -1.10 11.03
N LYS A 51 -0.83 -2.17 11.68
CA LYS A 51 -0.37 -2.08 13.07
C LYS A 51 0.87 -1.22 13.21
N GLY A 52 1.82 -1.33 12.29
CA GLY A 52 3.01 -0.49 12.30
C GLY A 52 2.66 0.97 12.14
N ILE A 53 1.75 1.27 11.21
CA ILE A 53 1.24 2.62 11.02
C ILE A 53 0.56 3.14 12.29
N ASP A 54 -0.38 2.38 12.87
CA ASP A 54 -1.08 2.81 14.09
C ASP A 54 -0.10 2.98 15.26
N PHE A 55 0.90 2.10 15.39
CA PHE A 55 1.91 2.17 16.45
C PHE A 55 2.86 3.37 16.28
N MET A 56 3.40 3.57 15.08
CA MET A 56 4.39 4.63 14.82
C MET A 56 3.77 6.02 14.79
N MET A 57 2.48 6.11 14.48
CA MET A 57 1.73 7.37 14.48
C MET A 57 1.03 7.67 15.81
N ASP A 58 1.23 6.84 16.84
CA ASP A 58 0.59 6.97 18.15
C ASP A 58 -0.94 7.13 18.03
N ALA A 59 -1.56 6.24 17.26
CA ALA A 59 -2.97 6.36 16.89
C ALA A 59 -3.90 6.03 18.07
N GLU A 60 -4.82 6.94 18.38
CA GLU A 60 -5.87 6.74 19.39
C GLU A 60 -6.86 5.63 19.01
N GLU A 61 -7.12 5.50 17.70
CA GLU A 61 -8.03 4.50 17.14
C GLU A 61 -7.33 3.66 16.06
N LYS A 62 -7.44 2.34 16.19
CA LYS A 62 -6.92 1.39 15.19
C LYS A 62 -7.54 1.66 13.82
N CYS A 63 -6.74 1.46 12.78
CA CYS A 63 -7.15 1.49 11.39
C CYS A 63 -7.53 2.86 10.82
N VAL A 64 -7.59 3.94 11.61
CA VAL A 64 -7.95 5.26 11.08
C VAL A 64 -6.89 5.76 10.08
N LYS A 65 -5.62 5.81 10.50
CA LYS A 65 -4.52 6.29 9.62
C LYS A 65 -4.23 5.34 8.45
N PRO A 66 -4.16 4.00 8.65
CA PRO A 66 -4.00 3.06 7.54
C PRO A 66 -5.11 3.21 6.49
N VAL A 67 -6.38 3.24 6.91
CA VAL A 67 -7.52 3.36 5.97
C VAL A 67 -7.48 4.69 5.23
N GLN A 68 -7.13 5.79 5.91
CA GLN A 68 -7.03 7.11 5.27
C GLN A 68 -6.06 7.13 4.09
N ILE A 69 -4.95 6.38 4.13
CA ILE A 69 -4.01 6.29 3.01
C ILE A 69 -4.70 5.69 1.78
N LEU A 70 -5.34 4.53 1.94
CA LEU A 70 -6.01 3.83 0.83
C LEU A 70 -7.21 4.64 0.32
N GLN A 71 -7.98 5.24 1.23
CA GLN A 71 -9.11 6.10 0.90
C GLN A 71 -8.66 7.30 0.06
N THR A 72 -7.55 7.96 0.43
CA THR A 72 -6.99 9.10 -0.33
C THR A 72 -6.67 8.71 -1.77
N LEU A 73 -6.10 7.52 -1.98
CA LEU A 73 -5.79 7.03 -3.33
C LEU A 73 -7.08 6.78 -4.14
N ILE A 74 -8.07 6.10 -3.56
CA ILE A 74 -9.36 5.80 -4.19
C ILE A 74 -10.12 7.08 -4.55
N GLU A 75 -10.18 8.05 -3.63
CA GLU A 75 -10.85 9.34 -3.85
C GLU A 75 -10.21 10.17 -4.96
N ASN A 76 -8.92 9.96 -5.22
CA ASN A 76 -8.18 10.56 -6.34
C ASN A 76 -8.13 9.64 -7.57
N GLY A 77 -9.05 8.68 -7.68
CA GLY A 77 -9.24 7.86 -8.87
C GLY A 77 -8.16 6.81 -9.14
N TYR A 78 -7.25 6.54 -8.18
CA TYR A 78 -6.31 5.44 -8.32
C TYR A 78 -7.02 4.10 -8.18
N GLU A 79 -6.73 3.17 -9.08
CA GLU A 79 -7.15 1.78 -8.95
C GLU A 79 -6.14 1.02 -8.08
N LEU A 80 -6.62 0.29 -7.08
CA LEU A 80 -5.79 -0.40 -6.11
C LEU A 80 -5.77 -1.91 -6.37
N TYR A 81 -4.58 -2.49 -6.33
CA TYR A 81 -4.36 -3.93 -6.40
C TYR A 81 -3.44 -4.33 -5.26
N ALA A 82 -3.91 -5.18 -4.35
CA ALA A 82 -2.99 -5.76 -3.38
C ALA A 82 -2.27 -6.98 -3.92
N THR A 83 -1.09 -7.18 -3.36
CA THR A 83 -0.30 -8.38 -3.51
C THR A 83 -0.71 -9.41 -2.45
N GLN A 84 0.09 -10.46 -2.31
CA GLN A 84 -0.14 -11.46 -1.29
C GLN A 84 0.03 -10.86 0.11
N LEU A 85 -0.72 -11.39 1.07
CA LEU A 85 -0.47 -11.13 2.48
C LEU A 85 0.84 -11.81 2.88
N VAL A 86 1.69 -11.06 3.57
CA VAL A 86 3.00 -11.49 4.03
C VAL A 86 3.04 -11.45 5.56
N SER A 87 3.83 -12.34 6.13
CA SER A 87 4.12 -12.40 7.56
C SER A 87 5.62 -12.43 7.77
N HIS A 88 6.03 -12.08 8.97
CA HIS A 88 7.42 -12.24 9.34
C HIS A 88 7.90 -13.70 9.40
N PRO A 89 9.20 -13.95 9.15
CA PRO A 89 9.81 -15.26 9.32
C PRO A 89 9.72 -15.89 10.72
N ARG A 90 9.24 -15.17 11.75
CA ARG A 90 8.97 -15.69 13.10
C ARG A 90 7.48 -15.72 13.47
N ALA A 91 6.58 -15.35 12.56
CA ALA A 91 5.15 -15.46 12.82
C ALA A 91 4.76 -16.91 13.17
N PRO A 92 3.85 -17.13 14.12
CA PRO A 92 3.40 -18.48 14.47
C PRO A 92 2.84 -19.23 13.27
N GLU A 93 3.00 -20.55 13.26
CA GLU A 93 2.55 -21.38 12.13
C GLU A 93 1.03 -21.26 11.88
N ALA A 94 0.24 -21.13 12.95
CA ALA A 94 -1.20 -20.91 12.86
C ALA A 94 -1.56 -19.65 12.07
N ALA A 95 -0.82 -18.55 12.24
CA ALA A 95 -1.03 -17.33 11.47
C ALA A 95 -0.63 -17.51 10.01
N ARG A 96 0.52 -18.15 9.75
CA ARG A 96 0.97 -18.44 8.37
C ARG A 96 -0.04 -19.28 7.61
N ASP A 97 -0.69 -20.22 8.29
CA ASP A 97 -1.76 -21.03 7.71
C ASP A 97 -2.98 -20.21 7.33
N VAL A 98 -3.38 -19.24 8.16
CA VAL A 98 -4.44 -18.28 7.82
C VAL A 98 -4.05 -17.50 6.57
N LEU A 99 -2.86 -16.90 6.54
CA LEU A 99 -2.39 -16.12 5.38
C LEU A 99 -2.34 -16.98 4.11
N ARG A 100 -1.81 -18.20 4.19
CA ARG A 100 -1.71 -19.11 3.05
C ARG A 100 -3.09 -19.49 2.50
N LYS A 101 -4.08 -19.69 3.37
CA LYS A 101 -5.47 -19.95 2.95
C LYS A 101 -6.07 -18.71 2.28
N THR A 102 -5.90 -17.53 2.86
CA THR A 102 -6.38 -16.28 2.30
C THR A 102 -5.75 -16.01 0.92
N ASN A 103 -4.43 -16.18 0.79
CA ASN A 103 -3.70 -15.99 -0.47
C ASN A 103 -4.05 -17.01 -1.57
N ARG A 104 -4.63 -18.17 -1.22
CA ARG A 104 -5.04 -19.21 -2.19
C ARG A 104 -6.50 -19.07 -2.66
N GLY A 105 -7.34 -18.36 -1.91
CA GLY A 105 -8.74 -18.15 -2.30
C GLY A 105 -8.91 -17.04 -3.35
N GLU A 106 -10.14 -16.88 -3.85
CA GLU A 106 -10.55 -15.67 -4.59
C GLU A 106 -10.45 -14.39 -3.72
N ALA A 107 -10.18 -14.54 -2.41
CA ALA A 107 -9.91 -13.50 -1.42
C ALA A 107 -8.67 -12.64 -1.69
N ASN A 108 -7.87 -12.93 -2.72
CA ASN A 108 -6.88 -11.97 -3.26
C ASN A 108 -7.55 -10.77 -3.94
N ARG A 109 -8.87 -10.80 -4.15
CA ARG A 109 -9.63 -9.57 -4.25
C ARG A 109 -9.82 -9.05 -2.83
N ILE A 110 -8.96 -8.13 -2.43
CA ILE A 110 -9.31 -7.21 -1.35
C ILE A 110 -10.73 -6.75 -1.59
N ILE A 111 -11.55 -6.94 -0.56
CA ILE A 111 -12.89 -6.43 -0.50
C ILE A 111 -12.74 -4.91 -0.34
N PHE A 112 -12.39 -4.21 -1.43
CA PHE A 112 -12.26 -2.75 -1.45
C PHE A 112 -13.59 -2.06 -1.13
N SER A 113 -14.70 -2.82 -1.06
CA SER A 113 -15.96 -2.30 -0.55
C SER A 113 -15.92 -1.98 0.95
N ASP A 114 -14.96 -2.51 1.72
CA ASP A 114 -14.75 -2.12 3.12
C ASP A 114 -13.25 -2.12 3.51
N LEU A 115 -12.62 -0.95 3.38
CA LEU A 115 -11.22 -0.74 3.80
C LEU A 115 -11.00 -0.96 5.29
N MET A 116 -12.02 -0.68 6.12
CA MET A 116 -11.93 -0.84 7.56
C MET A 116 -11.93 -2.32 7.95
N GLU A 117 -12.77 -3.13 7.31
CA GLU A 117 -12.74 -4.58 7.49
C GLU A 117 -11.39 -5.16 7.04
N HIS A 118 -10.87 -4.70 5.89
CA HIS A 118 -9.56 -5.11 5.40
C HIS A 118 -8.45 -4.78 6.41
N CYS A 119 -8.44 -3.58 6.98
CA CYS A 119 -7.46 -3.23 8.01
C CYS A 119 -7.61 -4.10 9.28
N LYS A 120 -8.85 -4.28 9.76
CA LYS A 120 -9.13 -5.08 10.97
C LYS A 120 -8.74 -6.56 10.80
N PHE A 121 -8.70 -7.08 9.59
CA PHE A 121 -8.25 -8.44 9.32
C PHE A 121 -6.81 -8.69 9.82
N PHE A 122 -5.89 -7.74 9.67
CA PHE A 122 -4.50 -7.88 10.15
C PHE A 122 -4.44 -8.02 11.67
N TYR A 123 -5.28 -7.28 12.39
CA TYR A 123 -5.42 -7.39 13.84
C TYR A 123 -6.01 -8.73 14.28
N LYS A 124 -7.02 -9.24 13.55
CA LYS A 124 -7.62 -10.56 13.84
C LYS A 124 -6.59 -11.69 13.72
N ILE A 125 -5.67 -11.62 12.77
CA ILE A 125 -4.61 -12.63 12.64
C ILE A 125 -3.71 -12.64 13.89
N GLU A 126 -3.38 -11.46 14.42
CA GLU A 126 -2.60 -11.37 15.66
C GLU A 126 -3.33 -11.92 16.88
N GLU A 127 -4.65 -11.74 16.95
CA GLU A 127 -5.46 -12.30 18.04
C GLU A 127 -5.51 -13.83 18.00
N ILE A 128 -5.54 -14.43 16.80
CA ILE A 128 -5.55 -15.89 16.62
C ILE A 128 -4.22 -16.52 17.05
N ALA A 129 -3.11 -15.83 16.79
CA ALA A 129 -1.79 -16.32 17.13
C ALA A 129 -0.91 -15.16 17.61
N PRO A 130 -1.05 -14.77 18.88
CA PRO A 130 -0.30 -13.66 19.44
C PRO A 130 1.19 -14.02 19.44
N PRO A 131 2.07 -13.12 19.00
CA PRO A 131 3.48 -13.44 18.93
C PRO A 131 4.18 -13.28 20.28
N ASP A 132 5.22 -14.10 20.51
CA ASP A 132 6.00 -14.09 21.76
C ASP A 132 6.96 -12.89 21.89
N ASP A 133 7.48 -12.33 20.78
CA ASP A 133 8.50 -11.26 20.78
C ASP A 133 8.30 -10.15 19.73
N TYR A 134 7.15 -10.12 19.04
CA TYR A 134 7.16 -9.69 17.65
C TYR A 134 6.68 -8.25 17.37
N LYS A 135 7.53 -7.48 16.66
CA LYS A 135 7.33 -6.04 16.42
C LYS A 135 6.72 -5.66 15.05
N MET A 136 6.92 -6.46 14.00
CA MET A 136 6.59 -6.05 12.60
C MET A 136 5.29 -6.68 12.03
N GLY A 137 4.57 -7.51 12.78
CA GLY A 137 3.25 -8.07 12.41
C GLY A 137 3.10 -8.74 11.02
N TYR A 138 2.01 -8.38 10.34
CA TYR A 138 1.55 -8.87 9.04
C TYR A 138 1.29 -7.68 8.12
N TRP A 139 1.55 -7.81 6.82
CA TRP A 139 1.41 -6.72 5.86
C TRP A 139 1.04 -7.23 4.46
N THR A 140 0.75 -6.32 3.56
CA THR A 140 0.66 -6.57 2.12
C THR A 140 1.18 -5.35 1.37
N ASP A 141 1.56 -5.51 0.11
CA ASP A 141 1.86 -4.35 -0.73
C ASP A 141 0.63 -4.00 -1.57
N PHE A 142 0.37 -2.71 -1.73
CA PHE A 142 -0.59 -2.22 -2.72
C PHE A 142 0.13 -1.60 -3.90
N LEU A 143 -0.26 -2.01 -5.09
CA LEU A 143 -0.03 -1.28 -6.32
C LEU A 143 -1.24 -0.38 -6.58
N ALA A 144 -1.04 0.93 -6.50
CA ALA A 144 -1.98 1.94 -6.93
C ALA A 144 -1.63 2.41 -8.34
N VAL A 145 -2.61 2.41 -9.24
CA VAL A 145 -2.48 2.76 -10.64
C VAL A 145 -3.24 4.04 -10.91
N SER A 146 -2.55 5.06 -11.39
CA SER A 146 -3.17 6.34 -11.74
C SER A 146 -4.17 6.16 -12.88
N PRO A 147 -5.28 6.93 -12.90
CA PRO A 147 -6.18 6.96 -14.06
C PRO A 147 -5.51 7.49 -15.33
N GLU A 148 -4.37 8.17 -15.20
CA GLU A 148 -3.56 8.67 -16.32
C GLU A 148 -2.35 7.78 -16.64
N ALA A 149 -2.23 6.61 -15.98
CA ALA A 149 -1.08 5.74 -16.12
C ALA A 149 -0.90 5.29 -17.57
N ARG A 150 0.30 5.54 -18.11
CA ARG A 150 0.65 5.09 -19.46
C ARG A 150 1.30 3.73 -19.40
N PHE A 151 0.59 2.72 -19.90
CA PHE A 151 1.16 1.41 -20.09
C PHE A 151 2.10 1.39 -21.30
N PRO A 152 3.23 0.67 -21.22
CA PRO A 152 4.00 0.34 -22.41
C PRO A 152 3.08 -0.36 -23.41
N GLN A 153 3.07 0.06 -24.68
CA GLN A 153 2.17 -0.52 -25.67
C GLN A 153 2.48 -2.00 -25.99
N ASN A 154 3.75 -2.40 -25.78
CA ASN A 154 4.26 -3.75 -26.01
C ASN A 154 5.01 -4.28 -24.78
N PRO A 155 4.32 -4.59 -23.67
CA PRO A 155 4.97 -5.12 -22.48
C PRO A 155 5.39 -6.57 -22.77
N LYS A 156 6.67 -6.88 -22.52
CA LYS A 156 7.24 -8.23 -22.68
C LYS A 156 6.97 -9.13 -21.47
N THR A 157 6.33 -8.61 -20.42
CA THR A 157 6.12 -9.30 -19.15
C THR A 157 4.64 -9.68 -18.93
N PRO A 158 4.36 -10.72 -18.12
CA PRO A 158 2.99 -11.19 -17.84
C PRO A 158 2.05 -10.17 -17.19
N MET A 159 2.56 -9.07 -16.62
CA MET A 159 1.77 -8.04 -15.93
C MET A 159 0.61 -7.47 -16.78
N ARG A 160 0.73 -7.51 -18.13
CA ARG A 160 -0.31 -7.02 -19.07
C ARG A 160 -1.66 -7.72 -18.91
N SER A 161 -1.70 -9.01 -18.58
CA SER A 161 -2.97 -9.75 -18.54
C SER A 161 -3.86 -9.34 -17.37
N LEU A 162 -3.25 -8.83 -16.28
CA LEU A 162 -3.95 -8.40 -15.07
C LEU A 162 -4.56 -7.00 -15.21
N MET A 163 -3.93 -6.11 -15.98
CA MET A 163 -4.31 -4.69 -16.08
C MET A 163 -5.20 -4.36 -17.29
N ARG A 164 -5.66 -5.39 -18.02
CA ARG A 164 -6.53 -5.26 -19.21
C ARG A 164 -8.03 -5.44 -18.93
N LYS A 165 -8.43 -5.55 -17.65
CA LYS A 165 -9.84 -5.66 -17.27
C LYS A 165 -10.33 -4.34 -16.70
N ASN A 166 -10.72 -3.43 -17.61
CA ASN A 166 -11.92 -2.60 -17.58
C ASN A 166 -12.12 -2.00 -18.97
#